data_AF-A0A9D6A497-F1
#
_entry.id   AF-A0A9D6A497-F1
#
_cell.length_a   1.000
_cell.length_b   1.000
_cell.length_c   1.000
_cell.angle_alpha   90.00
_cell.angle_beta   90.00
_cell.angle_gamma   90.00
#
_symmetry.space_group_name_H-M   'P 1'
#
loop_
_entity.id
_entity.type
_entity.pdbx_description
1 polymer ?
#
loop_
_entity_poly.entity_id
_entity_poly.type
_entity_poly.pdbx_seq_one_letter_code
_entity_poly.pdbx_strand_id
1 'polypeptide(L)'
;EYTPSRWQGRSWISGFNGSAGTVVVTLDKAGLWTDSRYFLQGAAQLEGSTIELYKMGVPGTPSIEGFLAEELGAGAVVAADGACLSLAEAESTRHQLEVYGISYRLDTDLLDRVWQDRPGIPSKPLFLHPAEYAGRTAAERIAEVRRALKAQGANATIVTMIDELAWVFNIRGYDVAYNPVGVGFGYIGGDDAVLFTLPEKVTDEVRADLTASGVCILDYTAIDSFVAGLGAEVRLLVDPKRITYRLAAQIPAHCRRVSGVSVLTQLKAIKNDTELANLRRVMARDGVALTRFFKWLEEALSRGESYTEHELDVRLNEYRARGERFYGDSFATICG
;
A
#
# COMPACT_ATOMS: atom_id res chain seq x y z
N GLU A 1 4.31 -1.88 0.44
CA GLU A 1 5.78 -1.69 0.35
C GLU A 1 6.26 -0.87 1.54
N TYR A 2 5.89 0.42 1.60
CA TYR A 2 5.95 1.21 2.83
C TYR A 2 4.56 1.31 3.45
N THR A 3 4.48 1.12 4.76
CA THR A 3 3.21 1.04 5.49
C THR A 3 3.17 2.14 6.53
N PRO A 4 2.11 2.98 6.61
CA PRO A 4 1.99 3.96 7.69
C PRO A 4 1.94 3.30 9.07
N SER A 5 2.38 4.03 10.09
CA SER A 5 2.62 3.50 11.44
C SER A 5 1.43 2.71 12.03
N ARG A 6 0.19 3.14 11.77
CA ARG A 6 -1.03 2.42 12.22
C ARG A 6 -1.06 0.94 11.79
N TRP A 7 -0.53 0.61 10.62
CA TRP A 7 -0.57 -0.74 10.04
C TRP A 7 0.78 -1.47 10.19
N GLN A 8 1.73 -0.94 10.97
CA GLN A 8 3.02 -1.59 11.23
C GLN A 8 2.96 -2.60 12.38
N GLY A 9 1.88 -3.39 12.46
CA GLY A 9 1.64 -4.35 13.55
C GLY A 9 2.76 -5.37 13.76
N ARG A 10 3.36 -5.85 12.66
CA ARG A 10 4.56 -6.70 12.69
C ARG A 10 5.72 -6.03 13.44
N SER A 11 6.06 -4.81 13.05
CA SER A 11 7.18 -4.09 13.66
C SER A 11 6.92 -3.78 15.12
N TRP A 12 5.67 -3.49 15.48
CA TRP A 12 5.29 -3.24 16.87
C TRP A 12 5.42 -4.50 17.73
N ILE A 13 4.89 -5.64 17.29
CA ILE A 13 4.88 -6.86 18.12
C ILE A 13 6.25 -7.56 18.19
N SER A 14 7.07 -7.47 17.13
CA SER A 14 8.32 -8.24 17.05
C SER A 14 9.59 -7.39 17.00
N GLY A 15 9.50 -6.06 16.92
CA GLY A 15 10.67 -5.19 16.69
C GLY A 15 11.27 -5.29 15.28
N PHE A 16 10.79 -6.21 14.43
CA PHE A 16 11.31 -6.41 13.09
C PHE A 16 10.73 -5.39 12.10
N ASN A 17 11.59 -4.53 11.57
CA ASN A 17 11.20 -3.40 10.71
C ASN A 17 11.54 -3.59 9.22
N GLY A 18 11.93 -4.81 8.80
CA GLY A 18 12.10 -5.12 7.38
C GLY A 18 10.77 -5.00 6.62
N SER A 19 10.79 -4.79 5.30
CA SER A 19 9.56 -4.47 4.55
C SER A 19 8.60 -5.66 4.37
N ALA A 20 9.13 -6.89 4.38
CA ALA A 20 8.37 -8.13 4.17
C ALA A 20 8.49 -9.08 5.36
N GLY A 21 7.37 -9.68 5.75
CA GLY A 21 7.32 -10.74 6.74
C GLY A 21 5.99 -10.77 7.49
N THR A 22 5.73 -11.91 8.15
CA THR A 22 4.49 -12.20 8.88
C THR A 22 4.85 -12.77 10.25
N VAL A 23 4.24 -12.22 11.30
CA VAL A 23 4.37 -12.77 12.66
C VAL A 23 3.15 -13.61 12.97
N VAL A 24 3.38 -14.81 13.49
CA VAL A 24 2.36 -15.74 13.97
C VAL A 24 2.60 -15.96 15.45
N VAL A 25 1.54 -15.87 16.26
CA VAL A 25 1.60 -16.06 17.71
C VAL A 25 0.53 -17.07 18.11
N THR A 26 0.95 -18.13 18.81
CA THR A 26 0.08 -19.09 19.50
C THR A 26 0.20 -18.86 21.01
N LEU A 27 -0.43 -19.73 21.83
CA LEU A 27 -0.30 -19.63 23.28
C LEU A 27 1.14 -19.86 23.76
N ASP A 28 1.87 -20.77 23.10
CA ASP A 28 3.16 -21.26 23.57
C ASP A 28 4.34 -20.86 22.66
N LYS A 29 4.07 -20.45 21.41
CA LYS A 29 5.12 -20.14 20.42
C LYS A 29 4.82 -18.87 19.64
N ALA A 30 5.89 -18.24 19.16
CA ALA A 30 5.80 -17.14 18.22
C ALA A 30 6.88 -17.28 17.13
N GLY A 31 6.53 -16.94 15.89
CA GLY A 31 7.44 -17.02 14.76
C GLY A 31 7.32 -15.82 13.83
N LEU A 32 8.43 -15.44 13.20
CA LEU A 32 8.50 -14.46 12.12
C LEU A 32 8.96 -15.16 10.84
N TRP A 33 8.10 -15.20 9.83
CA TRP A 33 8.45 -15.63 8.48
C TRP A 33 8.87 -14.43 7.65
N THR A 34 10.04 -14.49 7.02
CA THR A 34 10.51 -13.46 6.08
C THR A 34 11.37 -14.07 4.98
N ASP A 35 11.63 -13.32 3.91
CA ASP A 35 12.44 -13.75 2.77
C ASP A 35 13.95 -13.46 2.96
N SER A 36 14.75 -13.95 2.01
CA SER A 36 16.22 -13.96 2.11
C SER A 36 16.86 -12.57 2.23
N ARG A 37 16.18 -11.50 1.82
CA ARG A 37 16.65 -10.12 2.00
C ARG A 37 16.82 -9.75 3.47
N TYR A 38 16.06 -10.41 4.34
CA TYR A 38 15.90 -10.03 5.74
C TYR A 38 16.41 -11.08 6.74
N PHE A 39 17.13 -12.12 6.30
CA PHE A 39 17.60 -13.16 7.24
C PHE A 39 18.57 -12.62 8.29
N LEU A 40 19.56 -11.82 7.89
CA LEU A 40 20.54 -11.24 8.82
C LEU A 40 19.89 -10.17 9.70
N GLN A 41 19.12 -9.27 9.08
CA GLN A 41 18.38 -8.22 9.79
C GLN A 41 17.38 -8.82 10.80
N GLY A 42 16.60 -9.81 10.38
CA GLY A 42 15.61 -10.48 11.22
C GLY A 42 16.27 -11.19 12.39
N ALA A 43 17.38 -11.89 12.18
CA ALA A 43 18.10 -12.55 13.27
C ALA A 43 18.63 -11.53 14.30
N ALA A 44 19.22 -10.43 13.83
CA ALA A 44 19.73 -9.38 14.71
C ALA A 44 18.61 -8.65 15.47
N GLN A 45 17.48 -8.36 14.81
CA GLN A 45 16.37 -7.63 15.44
C GLN A 45 15.53 -8.48 16.41
N LEU A 46 15.54 -9.80 16.25
CA LEU A 46 14.86 -10.73 17.15
C LEU A 46 15.77 -11.21 18.28
N GLU A 47 17.04 -10.81 18.32
CA GLU A 47 17.98 -11.21 19.36
C GLU A 47 17.45 -10.84 20.76
N GLY A 48 17.42 -11.82 21.66
CA GLY A 48 16.88 -11.66 23.02
C GLY A 48 15.34 -11.72 23.12
N SER A 49 14.63 -11.86 22.00
CA SER A 49 13.18 -12.12 22.00
C SER A 49 12.85 -13.62 22.05
N THR A 50 11.57 -13.95 22.30
CA THR A 50 11.05 -15.32 22.22
C THR A 50 10.51 -15.69 20.84
N ILE A 51 10.67 -14.82 19.85
CA ILE A 51 10.13 -15.02 18.50
C ILE A 51 11.18 -15.74 17.65
N GLU A 52 10.82 -16.89 17.10
CA GLU A 52 11.70 -17.68 16.24
C GLU A 52 11.69 -17.15 14.79
N LEU A 53 12.87 -17.07 14.16
CA LEU A 53 12.98 -16.65 12.76
C LEU A 53 12.84 -17.83 11.81
N TYR A 54 11.78 -17.82 10.99
CA TYR A 54 11.54 -18.80 9.93
C TYR A 54 11.98 -18.24 8.56
N LYS A 55 13.01 -18.85 7.98
CA LYS A 55 13.68 -18.40 6.75
C LYS A 55 12.97 -18.94 5.49
N MET A 56 12.04 -18.17 4.94
CA MET A 56 11.23 -18.62 3.80
C MET A 56 12.09 -19.05 2.60
N GLY A 57 11.74 -20.18 1.99
CA GLY A 57 12.46 -20.74 0.85
C GLY A 57 13.70 -21.58 1.20
N VAL A 58 14.07 -21.66 2.49
CA VAL A 58 15.11 -22.59 2.96
C VAL A 58 14.49 -23.97 3.21
N PRO A 59 15.06 -25.06 2.65
CA PRO A 59 14.58 -26.42 2.91
C PRO A 59 14.42 -26.73 4.40
N GLY A 60 13.29 -27.33 4.77
CA GLY A 60 12.97 -27.66 6.15
C GLY A 60 12.27 -26.54 6.94
N THR A 61 12.15 -25.32 6.39
CA THR A 61 11.33 -24.27 7.01
C THR A 61 9.85 -24.55 6.74
N PRO A 62 9.00 -24.74 7.76
CA PRO A 62 7.57 -24.94 7.55
C PRO A 62 6.92 -23.67 6.98
N SER A 63 5.84 -23.84 6.20
CA SER A 63 4.96 -22.71 5.89
C SER A 63 4.23 -22.26 7.16
N ILE A 64 3.60 -21.08 7.12
CA ILE A 64 2.79 -20.58 8.23
C ILE A 64 1.65 -21.56 8.54
N GLU A 65 0.98 -22.07 7.51
CA GLU A 65 -0.11 -23.03 7.65
C GLU A 65 0.38 -24.38 8.18
N GLY A 66 1.57 -24.83 7.76
CA GLY A 66 2.19 -26.04 8.28
C GLY A 66 2.55 -25.92 9.76
N PHE A 67 3.17 -24.81 10.15
CA PHE A 67 3.42 -24.50 11.57
C PHE A 67 2.13 -24.47 12.37
N LEU A 68 1.09 -23.77 11.90
CA LEU A 68 -0.21 -23.72 12.59
C LEU A 68 -0.86 -25.10 12.72
N ALA A 69 -0.71 -25.97 11.71
CA ALA A 69 -1.23 -27.33 11.74
C ALA A 69 -0.48 -28.25 12.72
N GLU A 70 0.82 -28.01 12.93
CA GLU A 70 1.63 -28.73 13.92
C GLU A 70 1.34 -28.26 15.35
N GLU A 71 1.16 -26.95 15.53
CA GLU A 71 0.96 -26.35 16.85
C GLU A 71 -0.49 -26.40 17.35
N LEU A 72 -1.47 -26.52 16.46
CA LEU A 72 -2.89 -26.43 16.80
C LEU A 72 -3.64 -27.73 16.46
N GLY A 73 -4.59 -28.10 17.32
CA GLY A 73 -5.51 -29.21 17.07
C GLY A 73 -6.75 -28.80 16.27
N ALA A 74 -7.46 -29.80 15.75
CA ALA A 74 -8.76 -29.59 15.11
C ALA A 74 -9.75 -28.88 16.05
N GLY A 75 -10.51 -27.93 15.50
CA GLY A 75 -11.41 -27.04 16.24
C GLY A 75 -10.76 -25.75 16.75
N ALA A 76 -9.44 -25.59 16.58
CA ALA A 76 -8.76 -24.32 16.87
C ALA A 76 -9.23 -23.19 15.93
N VAL A 77 -9.08 -21.96 16.42
CA VAL A 77 -9.40 -20.74 15.66
C VAL A 77 -8.15 -19.89 15.54
N VAL A 78 -7.71 -19.67 14.32
CA VAL A 78 -6.66 -18.70 13.98
C VAL A 78 -7.34 -17.40 13.57
N ALA A 79 -6.84 -16.27 14.06
CA ALA A 79 -7.39 -14.96 13.73
C ALA A 79 -6.36 -14.08 13.02
N ALA A 80 -6.83 -13.26 12.10
CA ALA A 80 -6.06 -12.17 11.49
C ALA A 80 -7.00 -11.01 11.12
N ASP A 81 -6.45 -9.81 10.98
CA ASP A 81 -7.23 -8.66 10.53
C ASP A 81 -7.50 -8.75 9.02
N GLY A 82 -8.76 -9.00 8.64
CA GLY A 82 -9.18 -9.04 7.25
C GLY A 82 -9.05 -7.71 6.50
N ALA A 83 -8.80 -6.58 7.18
CA ALA A 83 -8.45 -5.32 6.56
C ALA A 83 -6.99 -5.27 6.07
N CYS A 84 -6.13 -6.17 6.56
CA CYS A 84 -4.71 -6.23 6.23
C CYS A 84 -4.33 -7.37 5.27
N LEU A 85 -5.31 -8.17 4.83
CA LEU A 85 -5.11 -9.30 3.93
C LEU A 85 -5.86 -9.09 2.63
N SER A 86 -5.25 -9.44 1.50
CA SER A 86 -5.99 -9.52 0.24
C SER A 86 -7.04 -10.64 0.29
N LEU A 87 -8.09 -10.51 -0.51
CA LEU A 87 -9.11 -11.56 -0.64
C LEU A 87 -8.49 -12.90 -1.03
N ALA A 88 -7.57 -12.91 -1.99
CA ALA A 88 -6.91 -14.11 -2.47
C ALA A 88 -6.06 -14.80 -1.39
N GLU A 89 -5.26 -14.04 -0.64
CA GLU A 89 -4.47 -14.58 0.48
C GLU A 89 -5.40 -15.15 1.57
N ALA A 90 -6.43 -14.40 1.95
CA ALA A 90 -7.40 -14.82 2.96
C ALA A 90 -8.17 -16.09 2.60
N GLU A 91 -8.55 -16.27 1.33
CA GLU A 91 -9.21 -17.48 0.85
C GLU A 91 -8.23 -18.67 0.76
N SER A 92 -7.01 -18.43 0.29
CA SER A 92 -5.97 -19.46 0.22
C SER A 92 -5.61 -20.01 1.59
N THR A 93 -5.26 -19.15 2.54
CA THR A 93 -4.90 -19.56 3.91
C THR A 93 -6.07 -20.27 4.60
N ARG A 94 -7.30 -19.80 4.43
CA ARG A 94 -8.50 -20.48 4.97
C ARG A 94 -8.63 -21.90 4.47
N HIS A 95 -8.51 -22.11 3.15
CA HIS A 95 -8.65 -23.43 2.55
C HIS A 95 -7.54 -24.38 3.05
N GLN A 96 -6.31 -23.88 3.18
CA GLN A 96 -5.19 -24.66 3.70
C GLN A 96 -5.39 -25.05 5.17
N LEU A 97 -5.90 -24.15 6.01
CA LEU A 97 -6.19 -24.41 7.42
C LEU A 97 -7.40 -25.34 7.63
N GLU A 98 -8.41 -25.25 6.76
CA GLU A 98 -9.64 -26.06 6.85
C GLU A 98 -9.37 -27.56 6.76
N VAL A 99 -8.36 -27.99 6.00
CA VAL A 99 -7.93 -29.40 5.88
C VAL A 99 -7.50 -29.97 7.24
N TYR A 100 -7.04 -29.13 8.16
CA TYR A 100 -6.65 -29.51 9.53
C TYR A 100 -7.76 -29.30 10.56
N GLY A 101 -8.97 -28.92 10.12
CA GLY A 101 -10.08 -28.57 10.99
C GLY A 101 -9.85 -27.25 11.76
N ILE A 102 -8.97 -26.38 11.28
CA ILE A 102 -8.66 -25.08 11.88
C ILE A 102 -9.52 -24.01 11.19
N SER A 103 -10.26 -23.25 11.99
CA SER A 103 -11.09 -22.14 11.47
C SER A 103 -10.27 -20.86 11.34
N TYR A 104 -10.51 -20.08 10.29
CA TYR A 104 -9.84 -18.80 10.07
C TYR A 104 -10.79 -17.62 10.24
N ARG A 105 -10.59 -16.84 11.29
CA ARG A 105 -11.43 -15.71 11.70
C ARG A 105 -10.82 -14.38 11.25
N LEU A 106 -11.56 -13.64 10.43
CA LEU A 106 -11.06 -12.45 9.71
C LEU A 106 -11.85 -11.16 9.98
N ASP A 107 -12.79 -11.21 10.92
CA ASP A 107 -13.69 -10.12 11.30
C ASP A 107 -13.18 -9.30 12.50
N THR A 108 -11.95 -9.55 12.96
CA THR A 108 -11.43 -9.01 14.22
C THR A 108 -10.02 -8.44 14.06
N ASP A 109 -9.83 -7.18 14.42
CA ASP A 109 -8.51 -6.58 14.62
C ASP A 109 -8.07 -6.81 16.07
N LEU A 110 -7.19 -7.79 16.29
CA LEU A 110 -6.68 -8.10 17.62
C LEU A 110 -5.72 -7.03 18.14
N LEU A 111 -5.04 -6.29 17.26
CA LEU A 111 -4.08 -5.28 17.67
C LEU A 111 -4.77 -4.05 18.26
N ASP A 112 -5.97 -3.70 17.78
CA ASP A 112 -6.77 -2.62 18.38
C ASP A 112 -7.13 -2.90 19.87
N ARG A 113 -7.04 -4.16 20.35
CA ARG A 113 -7.28 -4.51 21.76
C ARG A 113 -6.04 -4.39 22.65
N VAL A 114 -4.84 -4.54 22.09
CA VAL A 114 -3.59 -4.69 22.86
C VAL A 114 -2.59 -3.56 22.62
N TRP A 115 -2.66 -2.89 21.47
CA TRP A 115 -1.78 -1.78 21.11
C TRP A 115 -2.40 -0.46 21.58
N GLN A 116 -2.18 -0.12 22.86
CA GLN A 116 -2.84 1.01 23.54
C GLN A 116 -2.52 2.38 22.91
N ASP A 117 -1.30 2.56 22.44
CA ASP A 117 -0.79 3.78 21.79
C ASP A 117 -0.75 3.65 20.26
N ARG A 118 -1.62 2.80 19.68
CA ARG A 118 -1.64 2.57 18.23
C ARG A 118 -1.90 3.88 17.49
N PRO A 119 -1.03 4.26 16.53
CA PRO A 119 -1.22 5.47 15.76
C PRO A 119 -2.57 5.49 15.03
N GLY A 120 -3.17 6.67 14.95
CA GLY A 120 -4.37 6.91 14.15
C GLY A 120 -4.10 6.78 12.65
N ILE A 121 -5.16 6.87 11.86
CA ILE A 121 -5.05 6.98 10.41
C ILE A 121 -4.27 8.28 10.12
N PRO A 122 -3.23 8.26 9.26
CA PRO A 122 -2.51 9.47 8.88
C PRO A 122 -3.47 10.53 8.34
N SER A 123 -3.30 11.79 8.74
CA SER A 123 -4.23 12.90 8.46
C SER A 123 -3.59 14.06 7.69
N LYS A 124 -2.45 13.84 7.02
CA LYS A 124 -1.77 14.93 6.33
C LYS A 124 -2.59 15.40 5.11
N PRO A 125 -2.61 16.72 4.81
CA PRO A 125 -3.40 17.26 3.72
C PRO A 125 -3.09 16.64 2.35
N LEU A 126 -4.14 16.45 1.56
CA LEU A 126 -4.04 16.16 0.14
C LEU A 126 -3.71 17.44 -0.63
N PHE A 127 -3.08 17.27 -1.79
CA PHE A 127 -2.86 18.36 -2.74
C PHE A 127 -3.06 17.87 -4.17
N LEU A 128 -3.33 18.80 -5.09
CA LEU A 128 -3.59 18.48 -6.48
C LEU A 128 -2.30 18.07 -7.20
N HIS A 129 -2.46 17.17 -8.18
CA HIS A 129 -1.48 16.87 -9.21
C HIS A 129 -1.97 17.43 -10.55
N PRO A 130 -1.54 18.65 -10.90
CA PRO A 130 -2.08 19.37 -12.06
C PRO A 130 -2.05 18.58 -13.37
N ALA A 131 -3.05 18.82 -14.22
CA ALA A 131 -3.15 18.20 -15.54
C ALA A 131 -1.93 18.50 -16.44
N GLU A 132 -1.21 19.61 -16.22
CA GLU A 132 0.05 19.90 -16.91
C GLU A 132 1.14 18.85 -16.66
N TYR A 133 1.09 18.14 -15.52
CA TYR A 133 1.99 17.04 -15.20
C TYR A 133 1.40 15.68 -15.55
N ALA A 134 0.10 15.51 -15.26
CA ALA A 134 -0.63 14.27 -15.43
C ALA A 134 -1.00 13.97 -16.89
N GLY A 135 -1.02 14.99 -17.75
CA GLY A 135 -1.47 14.91 -19.16
C GLY A 135 -2.98 14.79 -19.35
N ARG A 136 -3.74 14.62 -18.26
CA ARG A 136 -5.21 14.47 -18.23
C ARG A 136 -5.76 15.00 -16.92
N THR A 137 -7.01 15.46 -16.96
CA THR A 137 -7.81 15.81 -15.79
C THR A 137 -8.35 14.56 -15.06
N ALA A 138 -8.84 14.73 -13.84
CA ALA A 138 -9.48 13.63 -13.09
C ALA A 138 -10.75 13.15 -13.81
N ALA A 139 -11.58 14.07 -14.31
CA ALA A 139 -12.78 13.74 -15.08
C ALA A 139 -12.46 12.87 -16.33
N GLU A 140 -11.40 13.20 -17.08
CA GLU A 140 -10.98 12.39 -18.23
C GLU A 140 -10.48 10.99 -17.83
N ARG A 141 -9.74 10.89 -16.72
CA ARG A 141 -9.29 9.58 -16.17
C ARG A 141 -10.47 8.73 -15.71
N ILE A 142 -11.43 9.31 -15.00
CA ILE A 142 -12.65 8.61 -14.56
C ILE A 142 -13.43 8.10 -15.79
N ALA A 143 -13.59 8.93 -16.82
CA ALA A 143 -14.25 8.52 -18.06
C ALA A 143 -13.51 7.37 -18.78
N GLU A 144 -12.17 7.38 -18.76
CA GLU A 144 -11.36 6.29 -19.30
C GLU A 144 -11.51 5.00 -18.50
N VAL A 145 -11.46 5.08 -17.17
CA VAL A 145 -11.70 3.94 -16.28
C VAL A 145 -13.08 3.32 -16.55
N ARG A 146 -14.14 4.13 -16.67
CA ARG A 146 -15.48 3.66 -17.01
C ARG A 146 -15.53 2.90 -18.34
N ARG A 147 -14.83 3.39 -19.38
CA ARG A 147 -14.72 2.68 -20.67
C ARG A 147 -14.01 1.33 -20.52
N ALA A 148 -12.90 1.30 -19.77
CA ALA A 148 -12.14 0.08 -19.53
C ALA A 148 -12.93 -0.96 -18.70
N LEU A 149 -13.68 -0.52 -17.69
CA LEU A 149 -14.60 -1.38 -16.91
C LEU A 149 -15.65 -2.02 -17.82
N LYS A 150 -16.28 -1.23 -18.69
CA LYS A 150 -17.28 -1.72 -19.65
C LYS A 150 -16.70 -2.78 -20.58
N ALA A 151 -15.45 -2.61 -21.04
CA ALA A 151 -14.77 -3.60 -21.88
C ALA A 151 -14.52 -4.93 -21.16
N GLN A 152 -14.40 -4.93 -19.82
CA GLN A 152 -14.29 -6.14 -19.00
C GLN A 152 -15.66 -6.67 -18.51
N GLY A 153 -16.78 -6.07 -18.92
CA GLY A 153 -18.13 -6.48 -18.51
C GLY A 153 -18.56 -5.96 -17.13
N ALA A 154 -17.74 -5.13 -16.48
CA ALA A 154 -18.06 -4.43 -15.24
C ALA A 154 -18.67 -3.05 -15.53
N ASN A 155 -19.33 -2.45 -14.55
CA ASN A 155 -19.76 -1.03 -14.60
C ASN A 155 -19.30 -0.24 -13.38
N ALA A 156 -18.61 -0.88 -12.42
CA ALA A 156 -18.06 -0.22 -11.26
C ALA A 156 -16.78 -0.90 -10.76
N THR A 157 -16.00 -0.20 -9.95
CA THR A 157 -14.87 -0.75 -9.19
C THR A 157 -14.67 -0.01 -7.87
N ILE A 158 -14.11 -0.69 -6.88
CA ILE A 158 -13.64 -0.11 -5.62
C ILE A 158 -12.12 0.03 -5.73
N VAL A 159 -11.61 1.24 -5.53
CA VAL A 159 -10.19 1.57 -5.58
C VAL A 159 -9.61 1.45 -4.16
N THR A 160 -8.85 0.39 -3.90
CA THR A 160 -8.19 0.14 -2.61
C THR A 160 -6.71 0.47 -2.59
N MET A 161 -6.10 0.59 -3.78
CA MET A 161 -4.69 0.92 -3.93
C MET A 161 -4.51 2.43 -3.95
N ILE A 162 -3.78 2.97 -2.97
CA ILE A 162 -3.61 4.42 -2.78
C ILE A 162 -2.85 5.12 -3.90
N ASP A 163 -2.04 4.40 -4.68
CA ASP A 163 -1.40 4.90 -5.90
C ASP A 163 -2.40 4.98 -7.07
N GLU A 164 -3.34 4.04 -7.16
CA GLU A 164 -4.45 4.13 -8.12
C GLU A 164 -5.41 5.27 -7.76
N LEU A 165 -5.69 5.45 -6.47
CA LEU A 165 -6.49 6.55 -5.94
C LEU A 165 -5.89 7.91 -6.30
N ALA A 166 -4.59 8.08 -6.01
CA ALA A 166 -3.83 9.28 -6.34
C ALA A 166 -3.82 9.55 -7.86
N TRP A 167 -3.70 8.49 -8.67
CA TRP A 167 -3.71 8.61 -10.13
C TRP A 167 -5.09 9.02 -10.65
N VAL A 168 -6.16 8.28 -10.34
CA VAL A 168 -7.45 8.54 -11.00
C VAL A 168 -8.06 9.89 -10.62
N PHE A 169 -7.82 10.35 -9.39
CA PHE A 169 -8.34 11.63 -8.89
C PHE A 169 -7.37 12.80 -9.03
N ASN A 170 -6.17 12.61 -9.63
CA ASN A 170 -5.15 13.64 -9.73
C ASN A 170 -4.84 14.33 -8.39
N ILE A 171 -4.73 13.54 -7.33
CA ILE A 171 -4.35 14.01 -6.00
C ILE A 171 -3.06 13.32 -5.55
N ARG A 172 -2.38 13.93 -4.59
CA ARG A 172 -1.19 13.39 -3.91
C ARG A 172 -1.30 13.67 -2.42
N GLY A 173 -0.43 13.04 -1.63
CA GLY A 173 -0.42 13.20 -0.18
C GLY A 173 0.95 12.91 0.43
N TYR A 174 0.99 12.84 1.75
CA TYR A 174 2.21 12.71 2.55
C TYR A 174 2.14 11.56 3.58
N ASP A 175 1.13 10.70 3.46
CA ASP A 175 0.78 9.73 4.49
C ASP A 175 1.74 8.53 4.53
N VAL A 176 2.43 8.27 3.42
CA VAL A 176 3.36 7.15 3.27
C VAL A 176 4.74 7.71 2.98
N ALA A 177 5.75 7.30 3.75
CA ALA A 177 7.13 7.69 3.49
C ALA A 177 7.53 7.32 2.06
N TYR A 178 8.26 8.22 1.39
CA TYR A 178 8.77 8.06 0.03
C TYR A 178 7.73 7.92 -1.09
N ASN A 179 6.44 7.92 -0.75
CA ASN A 179 5.34 7.71 -1.69
C ASN A 179 4.36 8.88 -1.57
N PRO A 180 4.19 9.72 -2.59
CA PRO A 180 3.37 10.93 -2.51
C PRO A 180 1.87 10.61 -2.61
N VAL A 181 1.36 9.77 -1.70
CA VAL A 181 0.00 9.24 -1.69
C VAL A 181 -0.71 9.57 -0.38
N GLY A 182 -2.03 9.66 -0.44
CA GLY A 182 -2.89 9.81 0.72
C GLY A 182 -3.70 8.55 0.98
N VAL A 183 -3.85 8.18 2.25
CA VAL A 183 -4.72 7.08 2.67
C VAL A 183 -6.18 7.44 2.42
N GLY A 184 -6.86 6.54 1.72
CA GLY A 184 -8.28 6.63 1.40
C GLY A 184 -8.74 5.44 0.55
N PHE A 185 -10.02 5.45 0.18
CA PHE A 185 -10.60 4.54 -0.80
C PHE A 185 -11.27 5.34 -1.92
N GLY A 186 -11.50 4.69 -3.05
CA GLY A 186 -12.28 5.26 -4.14
C GLY A 186 -13.39 4.32 -4.57
N TYR A 187 -14.43 4.89 -5.17
CA TYR A 187 -15.42 4.16 -5.93
C TYR A 187 -15.62 4.86 -7.27
N ILE A 188 -15.70 4.09 -8.35
CA ILE A 188 -16.05 4.61 -9.67
C ILE A 188 -17.15 3.72 -10.19
N GLY A 189 -18.37 4.25 -10.26
CA GLY A 189 -19.52 3.61 -10.86
C GLY A 189 -19.81 4.14 -12.27
N GLY A 190 -20.99 3.81 -12.78
CA GLY A 190 -21.41 4.20 -14.13
C GLY A 190 -21.52 5.72 -14.28
N ASP A 191 -22.12 6.37 -13.29
CA ASP A 191 -22.44 7.80 -13.30
C ASP A 191 -21.81 8.57 -12.14
N ASP A 192 -21.44 7.88 -11.06
CA ASP A 192 -20.86 8.44 -9.85
C ASP A 192 -19.37 8.08 -9.69
N ALA A 193 -18.67 8.93 -8.95
CA ALA A 193 -17.31 8.72 -8.49
C ALA A 193 -17.19 9.26 -7.07
N VAL A 194 -16.56 8.52 -6.17
CA VAL A 194 -16.50 8.85 -4.75
C VAL A 194 -15.09 8.68 -4.22
N LEU A 195 -14.58 9.68 -3.50
CA LEU A 195 -13.36 9.61 -2.70
C LEU A 195 -13.74 9.48 -1.23
N PHE A 196 -13.24 8.45 -0.56
CA PHE A 196 -13.38 8.24 0.89
C PHE A 196 -12.06 8.59 1.56
N THR A 197 -12.03 9.68 2.33
CA THR A 197 -10.82 10.11 3.02
C THR A 197 -11.18 10.90 4.28
N LEU A 198 -10.19 11.11 5.15
CA LEU A 198 -10.41 11.91 6.36
C LEU A 198 -10.75 13.37 5.98
N PRO A 199 -11.84 13.96 6.49
CA PRO A 199 -12.29 15.30 6.08
C PRO A 199 -11.22 16.38 6.20
N GLU A 200 -10.39 16.32 7.24
CA GLU A 200 -9.30 17.26 7.50
C GLU A 200 -8.19 17.23 6.46
N LYS A 201 -8.10 16.18 5.62
CA LYS A 201 -7.14 16.12 4.53
C LYS A 201 -7.57 16.95 3.32
N VAL A 202 -8.85 17.26 3.21
CA VAL A 202 -9.43 17.83 2.00
C VAL A 202 -9.43 19.35 2.13
N THR A 203 -8.43 19.98 1.51
CA THR A 203 -8.35 21.44 1.37
C THR A 203 -9.47 21.97 0.48
N ASP A 204 -9.76 23.27 0.56
CA ASP A 204 -10.77 23.91 -0.29
C ASP A 204 -10.43 23.79 -1.79
N GLU A 205 -9.14 23.87 -2.13
CA GLU A 205 -8.65 23.68 -3.51
C GLU A 205 -8.92 22.26 -4.01
N VAL A 206 -8.58 21.23 -3.21
CA VAL A 206 -8.84 19.83 -3.57
C VAL A 206 -10.34 19.56 -3.68
N ARG A 207 -11.14 20.11 -2.75
CA ARG A 207 -12.60 19.98 -2.79
C ARG A 207 -13.19 20.57 -4.05
N ALA A 208 -12.76 21.77 -4.43
CA ALA A 208 -13.27 22.46 -5.61
C ALA A 208 -12.95 21.70 -6.91
N ASP A 209 -11.70 21.25 -7.10
CA ASP A 209 -11.28 20.51 -8.29
C ASP A 209 -11.97 19.15 -8.43
N LEU A 210 -12.08 18.39 -7.33
CA LEU A 210 -12.76 17.10 -7.32
C LEU A 210 -14.27 17.26 -7.58
N THR A 211 -14.91 18.25 -6.97
CA THR A 211 -16.35 18.52 -7.20
C THR A 211 -16.59 18.94 -8.65
N ALA A 212 -15.73 19.80 -9.21
CA ALA A 212 -15.79 20.17 -10.62
C ALA A 212 -15.56 18.98 -11.56
N SER A 213 -14.79 17.98 -11.12
CA SER A 213 -14.58 16.71 -11.82
C SER A 213 -15.70 15.67 -11.61
N GLY A 214 -16.77 16.03 -10.89
CA GLY A 214 -17.90 15.14 -10.61
C GLY A 214 -17.64 14.09 -9.52
N VAL A 215 -16.67 14.32 -8.65
CA VAL A 215 -16.30 13.41 -7.55
C VAL A 215 -16.98 13.85 -6.26
N CYS A 216 -17.75 12.95 -5.65
CA CYS A 216 -18.26 13.09 -4.30
C CYS A 216 -17.16 12.77 -3.28
N ILE A 217 -17.13 13.49 -2.15
CA ILE A 217 -16.15 13.27 -1.09
C ILE A 217 -16.90 12.86 0.17
N LEU A 218 -16.59 11.67 0.68
CA LEU A 218 -17.16 11.11 1.90
C LEU A 218 -16.06 10.83 2.92
N ASP A 219 -16.46 10.70 4.19
CA ASP A 219 -15.55 10.33 5.28
C ASP A 219 -14.94 8.95 5.04
N TYR A 220 -13.68 8.76 5.46
CA TYR A 220 -12.95 7.49 5.36
C TYR A 220 -13.75 6.31 5.91
N THR A 221 -14.48 6.51 7.01
CA THR A 221 -15.26 5.47 7.70
C THR A 221 -16.55 5.08 6.97
N ALA A 222 -17.01 5.87 6.01
CA ALA A 222 -18.27 5.60 5.30
C ALA A 222 -18.17 4.43 4.30
N ILE A 223 -16.95 4.00 3.94
CA ILE A 223 -16.71 3.00 2.88
C ILE A 223 -17.49 1.70 3.09
N ASP A 224 -17.55 1.18 4.32
CA ASP A 224 -18.21 -0.10 4.58
C ASP A 224 -19.71 -0.01 4.35
N SER A 225 -20.34 1.03 4.90
CA SER A 225 -21.77 1.28 4.71
C SER A 225 -22.12 1.56 3.25
N PHE A 226 -21.23 2.25 2.52
CA PHE A 226 -21.39 2.53 1.10
C PHE A 226 -21.34 1.24 0.28
N VAL A 227 -20.34 0.38 0.50
CA VAL A 227 -20.18 -0.88 -0.23
C VAL A 227 -21.35 -1.83 0.07
N ALA A 228 -21.79 -1.93 1.32
CA ALA A 228 -22.95 -2.73 1.71
C ALA A 228 -24.27 -2.22 1.10
N GLY A 229 -24.34 -0.93 0.75
CA GLY A 229 -25.51 -0.29 0.13
C GLY A 229 -25.58 -0.36 -1.39
N LEU A 230 -24.61 -1.00 -2.07
CA LEU A 230 -24.59 -1.07 -3.53
C LEU A 230 -25.80 -1.84 -4.10
N GLY A 231 -26.38 -1.34 -5.18
CA GLY A 231 -27.57 -1.90 -5.83
C GLY A 231 -27.29 -3.16 -6.68
N ALA A 232 -28.36 -3.87 -7.06
CA ALA A 232 -28.28 -5.12 -7.83
C ALA A 232 -27.80 -4.94 -9.28
N GLU A 233 -27.89 -3.72 -9.80
CA GLU A 233 -27.38 -3.33 -11.12
C GLU A 233 -25.85 -3.23 -11.17
N VAL A 234 -25.20 -3.18 -10.00
CA VAL A 234 -23.75 -3.04 -9.88
C VAL A 234 -23.05 -4.36 -10.23
N ARG A 235 -22.14 -4.28 -11.20
CA ARG A 235 -21.21 -5.32 -11.62
C ARG A 235 -19.80 -4.83 -11.31
N LEU A 236 -19.29 -5.21 -10.15
CA LEU A 236 -17.99 -4.77 -9.64
C LEU A 236 -16.87 -5.56 -10.31
N LEU A 237 -15.92 -4.86 -10.93
CA LEU A 237 -14.59 -5.43 -11.15
C LEU A 237 -13.90 -5.54 -9.79
N VAL A 238 -13.43 -6.74 -9.46
CA VAL A 238 -12.73 -7.03 -8.21
C VAL A 238 -11.41 -7.69 -8.56
N ASP A 239 -10.30 -7.11 -8.11
CA ASP A 239 -8.98 -7.74 -8.15
C ASP A 239 -8.74 -8.45 -6.81
N PRO A 240 -8.83 -9.79 -6.74
CA PRO A 240 -8.72 -10.53 -5.49
C PRO A 240 -7.35 -10.37 -4.81
N LYS A 241 -6.31 -9.98 -5.56
CA LYS A 241 -4.97 -9.74 -5.02
C LYS A 241 -4.79 -8.34 -4.42
N ARG A 242 -5.78 -7.46 -4.58
CA ARG A 242 -5.70 -6.03 -4.19
C ARG A 242 -6.80 -5.59 -3.25
N ILE A 243 -8.02 -6.08 -3.42
CA ILE A 243 -9.10 -5.79 -2.48
C ILE A 243 -8.81 -6.51 -1.16
N THR A 244 -9.07 -5.84 -0.04
CA THR A 244 -8.95 -6.47 1.28
C THR A 244 -10.11 -7.45 1.49
N TYR A 245 -9.88 -8.51 2.26
CA TYR A 245 -10.94 -9.46 2.60
C TYR A 245 -12.15 -8.76 3.23
N ARG A 246 -11.89 -7.82 4.15
CA ARG A 246 -12.93 -7.04 4.84
C ARG A 246 -13.87 -6.33 3.86
N LEU A 247 -13.34 -5.61 2.87
CA LEU A 247 -14.17 -4.90 1.89
C LEU A 247 -14.88 -5.87 0.94
N ALA A 248 -14.20 -6.93 0.51
CA ALA A 248 -14.81 -7.94 -0.35
C ALA A 248 -15.98 -8.66 0.33
N ALA A 249 -15.90 -8.88 1.65
CA ALA A 249 -16.96 -9.47 2.44
C ALA A 249 -18.21 -8.57 2.57
N GLN A 250 -18.05 -7.24 2.46
CA GLN A 250 -19.16 -6.28 2.47
C GLN A 250 -19.90 -6.20 1.14
N ILE A 251 -19.33 -6.71 0.04
CA ILE A 251 -19.98 -6.67 -1.27
C ILE A 251 -21.26 -7.53 -1.23
N PRO A 252 -22.46 -6.94 -1.44
CA PRO A 252 -23.71 -7.67 -1.37
C PRO A 252 -23.77 -8.85 -2.33
N ALA A 253 -24.44 -9.94 -1.94
CA ALA A 253 -24.55 -11.14 -2.75
C ALA A 253 -25.27 -10.92 -4.10
N HIS A 254 -26.13 -9.90 -4.18
CA HIS A 254 -26.81 -9.50 -5.42
C HIS A 254 -25.92 -8.71 -6.38
N CYS A 255 -24.80 -8.16 -5.93
CA CYS A 255 -23.84 -7.50 -6.80
C CYS A 255 -23.03 -8.56 -7.56
N ARG A 256 -22.99 -8.46 -8.89
CA ARG A 256 -22.15 -9.37 -9.69
C ARG A 256 -20.68 -9.00 -9.52
N ARG A 257 -19.86 -9.93 -9.07
CA ARG A 257 -18.41 -9.78 -9.03
C ARG A 257 -17.81 -10.28 -10.34
N VAL A 258 -17.07 -9.41 -11.03
CA VAL A 258 -16.23 -9.73 -12.18
C VAL A 258 -14.81 -9.80 -11.66
N SER A 259 -14.21 -10.98 -11.63
CA SER A 259 -12.82 -11.13 -11.16
C SER A 259 -11.85 -10.73 -12.28
N GLY A 260 -10.88 -9.88 -11.97
CA GLY A 260 -9.88 -9.44 -12.95
C GLY A 260 -8.86 -8.48 -12.36
N VAL A 261 -7.78 -8.24 -13.11
CA VAL A 261 -6.76 -7.24 -12.72
C VAL A 261 -7.38 -5.85 -12.79
N SER A 262 -7.05 -4.99 -11.81
CA SER A 262 -7.51 -3.59 -11.79
C SER A 262 -7.26 -2.88 -13.12
N VAL A 263 -8.33 -2.31 -13.71
CA VAL A 263 -8.22 -1.46 -14.91
C VAL A 263 -7.36 -0.23 -14.64
N LEU A 264 -7.33 0.28 -13.40
CA LEU A 264 -6.51 1.45 -13.04
C LEU A 264 -5.03 1.10 -13.11
N THR A 265 -4.63 -0.08 -12.60
CA THR A 265 -3.27 -0.62 -12.77
C THR A 265 -2.89 -0.72 -14.24
N GLN A 266 -3.77 -1.25 -15.09
CA GLN A 266 -3.50 -1.42 -16.53
C GLN A 266 -3.33 -0.07 -17.23
N LEU A 267 -4.24 0.88 -16.98
CA LEU A 267 -4.22 2.20 -17.61
C LEU A 267 -2.99 3.01 -17.18
N LYS A 268 -2.69 3.10 -15.89
CA LYS A 268 -1.54 3.87 -15.38
C LYS A 268 -0.19 3.24 -15.71
N ALA A 269 -0.15 1.95 -16.06
CA ALA A 269 1.07 1.30 -16.49
C ALA A 269 1.61 1.91 -17.79
N ILE A 270 0.73 2.36 -18.69
CA ILE A 270 1.06 2.97 -19.97
C ILE A 270 1.02 4.50 -19.82
N LYS A 271 2.19 5.14 -19.85
CA LYS A 271 2.32 6.58 -19.62
C LYS A 271 1.94 7.34 -20.88
N ASN A 272 1.21 8.45 -20.73
CA ASN A 272 0.94 9.34 -21.84
C ASN A 272 2.17 10.21 -22.19
N ASP A 273 2.11 10.93 -23.31
CA ASP A 273 3.25 11.71 -23.80
C ASP A 273 3.70 12.81 -22.82
N THR A 274 2.77 13.44 -22.09
CA THR A 274 3.08 14.43 -21.05
C THR A 274 3.83 13.77 -19.88
N GLU A 275 3.34 12.63 -19.38
CA GLU A 275 3.99 11.87 -18.31
C GLU A 275 5.39 11.39 -18.74
N LEU A 276 5.53 10.89 -19.97
CA LEU A 276 6.83 10.47 -20.53
C LEU A 276 7.80 11.64 -20.70
N ALA A 277 7.33 12.79 -21.18
CA ALA A 277 8.15 13.99 -21.28
C ALA A 277 8.63 14.47 -19.91
N ASN A 278 7.75 14.44 -18.89
CA ASN A 278 8.10 14.79 -17.52
C ASN A 278 9.10 13.79 -16.91
N LEU A 279 8.95 12.49 -17.14
CA LEU A 279 9.92 11.48 -16.71
C LEU A 279 11.32 11.77 -17.29
N ARG A 280 11.43 12.05 -18.59
CA ARG A 280 12.73 12.40 -19.22
C ARG A 280 13.36 13.63 -18.57
N ARG A 281 12.56 14.67 -18.31
CA ARG A 281 13.03 15.88 -17.61
C ARG A 281 13.50 15.58 -16.19
N VAL A 282 12.74 14.80 -15.41
CA VAL A 282 13.10 14.44 -14.04
C VAL A 282 14.39 13.60 -14.03
N MET A 283 14.52 12.61 -14.91
CA MET A 283 15.73 11.78 -15.01
C MET A 283 16.97 12.59 -15.38
N ALA A 284 16.86 13.55 -16.31
CA ALA A 284 17.98 14.43 -16.65
C ALA A 284 18.42 15.29 -15.45
N ARG A 285 17.45 15.78 -14.66
CA ARG A 285 17.71 16.62 -13.49
C ARG A 285 18.32 15.82 -12.33
N ASP A 286 17.83 14.62 -12.08
CA ASP A 286 18.42 13.70 -11.11
C ASP A 286 19.84 13.28 -11.54
N GLY A 287 20.06 13.07 -12.83
CA GLY A 287 21.40 12.85 -13.40
C GLY A 287 22.38 13.97 -13.07
N VAL A 288 21.96 15.24 -13.17
CA VAL A 288 22.80 16.39 -12.77
C VAL A 288 23.13 16.37 -11.27
N ALA A 289 22.16 16.02 -10.42
CA ALA A 289 22.38 15.90 -8.98
C ALA A 289 23.40 14.79 -8.67
N LEU A 290 23.25 13.61 -9.27
CA LEU A 290 24.18 12.49 -9.13
C LEU A 290 25.58 12.82 -9.64
N THR A 291 25.73 13.45 -10.81
CA THR A 291 27.04 13.85 -11.33
C THR A 291 27.75 14.83 -10.38
N ARG A 292 27.02 15.80 -9.82
CA ARG A 292 27.57 16.75 -8.85
C ARG A 292 27.99 16.06 -7.54
N PHE A 293 27.16 15.14 -7.05
CA PHE A 293 27.48 14.34 -5.88
C PHE A 293 28.74 13.50 -6.10
N PHE A 294 28.83 12.74 -7.18
CA PHE A 294 29.99 11.87 -7.46
C PHE A 294 31.27 12.67 -7.66
N LYS A 295 31.23 13.79 -8.39
CA LYS A 295 32.39 14.69 -8.50
C LYS A 295 32.85 15.16 -7.13
N TRP A 296 31.92 15.61 -6.28
CA TRP A 296 32.25 16.05 -4.93
C TRP A 296 32.85 14.92 -4.09
N LEU A 297 32.29 13.72 -4.18
CA LEU A 297 32.75 12.55 -3.42
C LEU A 297 34.17 12.17 -3.83
N GLU A 298 34.45 12.06 -5.13
CA GLU A 298 35.80 11.79 -5.64
C GLU A 298 36.82 12.83 -5.14
N GLU A 299 36.47 14.11 -5.19
CA GLU A 299 37.34 15.17 -4.68
C GLU A 299 37.55 15.10 -3.17
N ALA A 300 36.49 14.80 -2.40
CA ALA A 300 36.57 14.66 -0.95
C ALA A 300 37.47 13.49 -0.53
N LEU A 301 37.27 12.33 -1.15
CA LEU A 301 38.11 11.15 -0.93
C LEU A 301 39.57 11.41 -1.36
N SER A 302 39.81 12.15 -2.44
CA SER A 302 41.17 12.49 -2.87
C SER A 302 41.92 13.40 -1.88
N ARG A 303 41.20 14.15 -1.04
CA ARG A 303 41.77 14.94 0.07
C ARG A 303 41.99 14.13 1.34
N GLY A 304 41.67 12.83 1.33
CA GLY A 304 41.79 11.95 2.49
C GLY A 304 40.66 12.12 3.52
N GLU A 305 39.54 12.76 3.14
CA GLU A 305 38.35 12.83 3.98
C GLU A 305 37.63 11.48 4.02
N SER A 306 37.05 11.13 5.16
CA SER A 306 36.23 9.94 5.34
C SER A 306 34.80 10.33 5.72
N TYR A 307 33.85 9.50 5.27
CA TYR A 307 32.43 9.69 5.50
C TYR A 307 31.80 8.34 5.84
N THR A 308 30.83 8.36 6.72
CA THR A 308 29.94 7.23 6.99
C THR A 308 28.90 7.11 5.87
N GLU A 309 28.32 5.91 5.72
CA GLU A 309 27.23 5.66 4.76
C GLU A 309 26.04 6.61 4.98
N HIS A 310 25.72 6.93 6.24
CA HIS A 310 24.66 7.86 6.59
C HIS A 310 24.97 9.29 6.14
N GLU A 311 26.21 9.77 6.33
CA GLU A 311 26.60 11.10 5.86
C GLU A 311 26.52 11.20 4.32
N LEU A 312 26.85 10.12 3.61
CA LEU A 312 26.74 10.06 2.16
C LEU A 312 25.28 10.09 1.66
N ASP A 313 24.37 9.38 2.34
CA ASP A 313 22.93 9.45 2.08
C ASP A 313 22.40 10.88 2.23
N VAL A 314 22.65 11.51 3.37
CA VAL A 314 22.23 12.90 3.64
C VAL A 314 22.79 13.85 2.57
N ARG A 315 24.07 13.70 2.23
CA ARG A 315 24.72 14.54 1.22
C ARG A 315 24.12 14.34 -0.17
N LEU A 316 23.82 13.10 -0.57
CA LEU A 316 23.17 12.82 -1.86
C LEU A 316 21.79 13.48 -1.93
N ASN A 317 21.00 13.37 -0.85
CA ASN A 317 19.72 14.05 -0.75
C ASN A 317 19.89 15.58 -0.91
N GLU A 318 20.87 16.20 -0.25
CA GLU A 318 21.15 17.64 -0.41
C GLU A 318 21.42 18.03 -1.88
N TYR A 319 22.11 17.18 -2.65
CA TYR A 319 22.33 17.44 -4.07
C TYR A 319 21.03 17.35 -4.89
N ARG A 320 20.16 16.38 -4.58
CA ARG A 320 18.83 16.26 -5.21
C ARG A 320 17.91 17.42 -4.84
N ALA A 321 17.91 17.82 -3.56
CA ALA A 321 17.07 18.88 -3.01
C ALA A 321 17.34 20.27 -3.60
N ARG A 322 18.52 20.48 -4.21
CA ARG A 322 18.82 21.70 -4.98
C ARG A 322 18.03 21.79 -6.29
N GLY A 323 17.47 20.69 -6.78
CA GLY A 323 16.63 20.70 -7.97
C GLY A 323 15.27 21.33 -7.70
N GLU A 324 14.82 22.26 -8.53
CA GLU A 324 13.43 22.76 -8.52
C GLU A 324 12.41 21.61 -8.48
N ARG A 325 11.28 21.76 -7.80
CA ARG A 325 10.25 20.70 -7.76
C ARG A 325 10.75 19.36 -7.19
N PHE A 326 11.91 19.31 -6.52
CA PHE A 326 12.26 18.19 -5.67
C PHE A 326 11.21 18.06 -4.58
N TYR A 327 10.74 16.83 -4.36
CA TYR A 327 9.70 16.55 -3.38
C TYR A 327 10.26 15.76 -2.19
N GLY A 328 11.06 14.75 -2.48
CA GLY A 328 11.65 13.84 -1.51
C GLY A 328 12.23 12.63 -2.23
N ASP A 329 12.95 11.78 -1.50
CA ASP A 329 13.43 10.51 -2.05
C ASP A 329 12.26 9.55 -2.32
N SER A 330 12.43 8.67 -3.31
CA SER A 330 11.46 7.63 -3.67
C SER A 330 11.61 6.34 -2.87
N PHE A 331 12.70 6.20 -2.10
CA PHE A 331 12.96 5.14 -1.13
C PHE A 331 14.15 5.57 -0.25
N ALA A 332 14.36 4.91 0.88
CA ALA A 332 15.55 5.12 1.70
C ALA A 332 16.82 4.73 0.92
N THR A 333 17.78 5.64 0.78
CA THR A 333 19.02 5.39 0.03
C THR A 333 19.73 4.15 0.57
N ILE A 334 20.14 3.28 -0.36
CA ILE A 334 21.02 2.16 -0.05
C ILE A 334 22.44 2.65 -0.33
N CYS A 335 23.23 2.85 0.73
CA CYS A 335 24.63 3.23 0.67
C CYS A 335 25.44 2.15 1.41
N GLY A 336 26.31 1.45 0.70
CA GLY A 336 27.14 0.38 1.24
C GLY A 336 28.15 -0.14 0.22
#